data_AF-A0A2D5ZLC3-F1
#
_entry.id   AF-A0A2D5ZLC3-F1
#
_cell.length_a   1.000
_cell.length_b   1.000
_cell.length_c   1.000
_cell.angle_alpha   90.00
_cell.angle_beta   90.00
_cell.angle_gamma   90.00
#
_symmetry.space_group_name_H-M   'P 1'
#
loop_
_entity.id
_entity.type
_entity.pdbx_description
1 polymer ?
#
loop_
_entity_poly.entity_id
_entity_poly.type
_entity_poly.pdbx_seq_one_letter_code
_entity_poly.pdbx_strand_id
1 'polypeptide(L)' 'MTRRIVEQFDPDRIIIFGSHARGTAGPESDVDLLVVLPILEPVSMSDAEDAVRIAVCVERHVPALLE' A
#
# COMPACT_ATOMS: atom_id res chain seq x y z
N MET A 1 1.19 -7.63 3.82
CA MET A 1 1.02 -6.51 2.87
C MET A 1 2.35 -6.00 2.32
N THR A 2 3.18 -5.34 3.14
CA THR A 2 4.45 -4.70 2.74
C THR A 2 5.38 -5.57 1.89
N ARG A 3 5.62 -6.84 2.28
CA ARG A 3 6.45 -7.78 1.50
C ARG A 3 6.02 -7.90 0.03
N ARG A 4 4.71 -7.98 -0.22
CA ARG A 4 4.17 -8.12 -1.59
C ARG A 4 4.36 -6.85 -2.40
N ILE A 5 4.24 -5.68 -1.77
CA ILE A 5 4.48 -4.40 -2.42
C ILE A 5 5.96 -4.31 -2.82
N VAL A 6 6.87 -4.67 -1.92
CA VAL A 6 8.32 -4.68 -2.21
C VAL A 6 8.67 -5.63 -3.35
N GLU A 7 8.19 -6.88 -3.28
CA GLU A 7 8.51 -7.91 -4.29
C GLU A 7 7.98 -7.59 -5.69
N GLN A 8 6.92 -6.78 -5.80
CA GLN A 8 6.26 -6.50 -7.09
C GLN A 8 6.65 -5.15 -7.69
N PHE A 9 6.97 -4.16 -6.87
CA PHE A 9 7.06 -2.76 -7.32
C PHE A 9 8.38 -2.07 -6.96
N ASP A 10 9.26 -2.71 -6.17
CA ASP A 10 10.55 -2.16 -5.75
C ASP A 10 10.51 -0.66 -5.37
N PRO A 11 9.68 -0.27 -4.39
CA PRO A 11 9.48 1.13 -4.06
C PRO A 11 10.69 1.71 -3.34
N ASP A 12 10.95 3.00 -3.56
CA ASP A 12 11.94 3.76 -2.79
C ASP A 12 11.56 3.80 -1.31
N ARG A 13 10.26 3.99 -1.03
CA ARG A 13 9.74 4.09 0.34
C ARG A 13 8.31 3.57 0.43
N ILE A 14 7.99 2.99 1.59
CA ILE A 14 6.63 2.72 2.03
C ILE A 14 6.46 3.38 3.39
N ILE A 15 5.48 4.26 3.52
CA ILE A 15 5.24 5.03 4.75
C ILE A 15 3.83 4.74 5.25
N ILE A 16 3.71 4.41 6.53
CA ILE A 16 2.42 4.18 7.20
C ILE A 16 1.96 5.44 7.92
N PHE A 17 0.67 5.73 7.82
CA PHE A 17 0.04 6.83 8.52
C PHE A 17 -1.24 6.33 9.23
N GLY A 18 -2.02 7.27 9.77
CA GLY A 18 -3.28 6.93 10.42
C GLY A 18 -3.13 6.23 11.77
N SER A 19 -4.17 5.51 12.17
CA SER A 19 -4.30 4.87 13.49
C SER A 19 -3.23 3.81 13.73
N HIS A 20 -2.83 3.07 12.69
CA HIS A 20 -1.76 2.08 12.77
C HIS A 20 -0.40 2.70 13.05
N ALA A 21 -0.09 3.86 12.45
CA ALA A 21 1.15 4.59 12.75
C ALA A 21 1.17 5.14 14.18
N ARG A 22 0.00 5.48 14.74
CA ARG A 22 -0.15 6.04 16.09
C ARG A 22 -0.32 5.00 17.19
N GLY A 23 -0.45 3.72 16.84
CA GLY A 23 -0.73 2.63 17.78
C GLY A 23 -2.13 2.66 18.37
N THR A 24 -3.08 3.38 17.74
CA THR A 24 -4.48 3.51 18.18
C THR A 24 -5.44 2.76 17.26
N ALA A 25 -4.93 1.87 16.40
CA ALA A 25 -5.75 1.06 15.50
C ALA A 25 -6.59 0.05 16.28
N GLY A 26 -7.88 0.02 15.98
CA GLY A 26 -8.81 -1.02 16.41
C GLY A 26 -8.99 -2.10 15.34
N PRO A 27 -9.81 -3.14 15.60
CA PRO A 27 -10.04 -4.22 14.65
C PRO A 27 -10.50 -3.71 13.28
N GLU A 28 -11.49 -2.83 13.24
CA GLU A 28 -12.04 -2.27 11.99
C GLU A 28 -11.20 -1.13 11.38
N SER A 29 -9.95 -0.94 11.81
CA SER A 29 -9.11 0.13 11.28
C SER A 29 -8.52 -0.24 9.94
N ASP A 30 -8.75 0.61 8.94
CA ASP A 30 -8.04 0.55 7.66
C ASP A 30 -6.55 0.92 7.82
N VAL A 31 -5.72 0.46 6.89
CA VAL A 31 -4.29 0.78 6.84
C VAL A 31 -4.03 1.86 5.79
N ASP A 32 -3.63 3.04 6.24
CA ASP A 32 -3.21 4.14 5.36
C ASP A 32 -1.74 4.01 4.98
N LEU A 33 -1.45 3.90 3.68
CA LEU A 33 -0.08 3.88 3.14
C LEU A 33 0.16 4.98 2.09
N LEU A 34 1.37 5.52 2.09
CA LEU A 34 1.98 6.17 0.93
C LEU A 34 3.12 5.30 0.41
N VAL A 35 3.05 4.94 -0.87
CA VAL A 35 4.14 4.23 -1.56
C VAL A 35 4.79 5.20 -2.53
N VAL A 36 6.11 5.38 -2.40
CA VAL A 36 6.91 6.22 -3.29
C VAL A 36 7.62 5.30 -4.27
N LEU A 37 7.31 5.44 -5.55
CA LEU A 37 7.94 4.70 -6.63
C LEU A 37 9.00 5.57 -7.31
N PRO A 38 10.12 4.98 -7.77
CA PRO A 38 11.10 5.70 -8.58
C PRO A 38 10.47 6.09 -9.92
N ILE A 39 10.60 7.36 -10.30
CA ILE A 39 10.16 7.86 -11.62
C ILE A 39 11.42 8.14 -12.44
N LEU A 40 11.70 7.26 -13.41
CA LEU A 40 12.89 7.38 -14.27
C LEU A 40 12.62 8.23 -15.53
N GLU A 41 11.36 8.38 -15.93
CA GLU A 41 10.89 9.09 -17.14
C GLU A 41 9.54 9.79 -16.88
N PRO A 42 9.00 10.65 -17.78
CA PRO A 42 7.67 11.23 -17.59
C PRO A 42 6.62 10.14 -17.36
N VAL A 43 5.73 10.36 -16.39
CA VAL A 43 4.74 9.38 -15.93
C VAL A 43 4.02 8.74 -17.10
N SER A 44 4.24 7.44 -17.25
CA SER A 44 3.64 6.58 -18.25
C SER A 44 2.32 6.01 -17.75
N MET A 45 1.53 5.43 -18.65
CA MET A 45 0.28 4.75 -18.27
C MET A 45 0.56 3.56 -17.34
N SER A 46 1.71 2.88 -17.50
CA SER A 46 2.15 1.79 -16.63
C SER A 46 2.37 2.23 -15.18
N ASP A 47 2.89 3.45 -14.96
CA ASP A 47 3.09 3.97 -13.59
C ASP A 47 1.74 4.16 -12.87
N ALA A 48 0.72 4.62 -13.60
CA ALA A 48 -0.64 4.76 -13.08
C ALA A 48 -1.30 3.39 -12.82
N GLU A 49 -1.06 2.40 -13.69
CA GLU A 49 -1.53 1.02 -13.48
C GLU A 49 -0.91 0.39 -12.24
N ASP A 50 0.38 0.62 -11.99
CA ASP A 50 1.05 0.10 -10.81
C ASP A 50 0.50 0.73 -9.52
N ALA A 51 0.12 2.01 -9.52
CA ALA A 51 -0.60 2.63 -8.42
C ALA A 51 -1.95 1.93 -8.13
N VAL A 52 -2.72 1.61 -9.17
CA VAL A 52 -3.98 0.84 -9.03
C VAL A 52 -3.70 -0.57 -8.52
N ARG A 53 -2.65 -1.23 -9.00
CA ARG A 53 -2.28 -2.58 -8.55
C ARG A 53 -1.83 -2.60 -7.09
N ILE A 54 -1.13 -1.56 -6.62
CA ILE A 54 -0.79 -1.38 -5.21
C ILE A 54 -2.07 -1.28 -4.38
N ALA A 55 -3.04 -0.43 -4.78
CA ALA A 55 -4.31 -0.28 -4.07
C ALA A 55 -5.06 -1.62 -3.95
N VAL A 56 -5.15 -2.39 -5.04
CA VAL A 56 -5.77 -3.72 -5.03
C VAL A 56 -5.00 -4.71 -4.14
N CYS A 57 -3.67 -4.63 -4.10
CA CYS A 57 -2.84 -5.47 -3.22
C CYS A 57 -3.07 -5.18 -1.73
N VAL A 58 -3.43 -3.93 -1.39
CA VAL A 58 -3.79 -3.50 -0.03
C VAL A 58 -5.21 -3.97 0.34
N GLU A 59 -6.21 -3.69 -0.50
CA GLU A 59 -7.62 -4.04 -0.22
C GLU A 59 -7.87 -5.56 -0.17
N ARG A 60 -7.16 -6.36 -0.98
CA ARG A 60 -7.28 -7.84 -0.95
C ARG A 60 -6.76 -8.48 0.34
N HIS A 61 -6.35 -7.67 1.33
CA HIS A 61 -5.91 -8.12 2.64
C HIS A 61 -6.78 -7.59 3.78
N VAL A 62 -8.09 -7.45 3.56
CA VAL A 62 -9.09 -7.58 4.63
C VAL A 62 -9.53 -9.05 4.72
N PRO A 63 -8.73 -9.99 5.29
CA PRO A 63 -9.35 -11.21 5.78
C PRO A 63 -10.24 -10.80 6.93
N ALA A 64 -11.51 -11.17 6.80
CA ALA A 64 -12.59 -11.04 7.76
C ALA A 64 -12.10 -10.96 9.23
N LEU A 65 -12.42 -9.84 9.89
CA LEU A 65 -12.77 -9.87 11.31
C LEU A 65 -14.17 -10.47 11.45
N LEU A 66 -14.25 -11.76 11.18
CA LEU A 66 -15.33 -12.64 11.60
C LEU A 66 -14.71 -13.99 11.93
N GLU A 67 -13.92 -14.03 13.00
CA GLU A 67 -14.00 -15.04 14.07
C GLU A 67 -13.66 -14.38 15.41
#